data_AF-A0AAW1ICV5-F1
#
_entry.id   AF-A0AAW1ICV5-F1
#
_cell.length_a   1.000
_cell.length_b   1.000
_cell.length_c   1.000
_cell.angle_alpha   90.00
_cell.angle_beta   90.00
_cell.angle_gamma   90.00
#
_symmetry.space_group_name_H-M   'P 1'
#
loop_
_entity.id
_entity.type
_entity.pdbx_description
1 polymer ?
#
loop_
_entity_poly.entity_id
_entity_poly.type
_entity_poly.pdbx_seq_one_letter_code
_entity_poly.pdbx_strand_id
1 'polypeptide(L)'
;MRIINEVNFLKCKGFKYNGAIYAVHLEAIVCDAPARAFIKSIKGQRDTRDGCERCFIKGSLLNHRMVFTFETDENELRTDTNFRERLQPEHHLDESPLTKLHDFGLISNMPLDYMHMILNIIWTNHL
;
A
#
# COMPACT_ATOMS: atom_id res chain seq x y z
N MET A 1 4.20 -15.80 6.15
CA MET A 1 5.62 -15.55 6.52
C MET A 1 6.65 -16.18 5.58
N ARG A 2 6.38 -17.32 4.93
CA ARG A 2 7.35 -17.99 4.04
C ARG A 2 7.98 -17.08 2.97
N ILE A 3 7.16 -16.30 2.25
CA ILE A 3 7.63 -15.41 1.17
C ILE A 3 8.57 -14.31 1.71
N ILE A 4 8.28 -13.73 2.88
CA ILE A 4 9.13 -12.67 3.47
C ILE A 4 10.53 -13.21 3.76
N ASN A 5 10.62 -14.40 4.36
CA ASN A 5 11.90 -15.03 4.67
C ASN A 5 12.68 -15.36 3.38
N GLU A 6 11.98 -15.85 2.36
CA GLU A 6 12.57 -16.17 1.07
C GLU A 6 13.10 -14.92 0.34
N VAL A 7 12.32 -13.84 0.31
CA VAL A 7 12.76 -12.56 -0.26
C VAL A 7 13.95 -12.00 0.52
N ASN A 8 13.91 -11.97 1.85
CA ASN A 8 15.03 -11.49 2.65
C ASN A 8 16.28 -12.34 2.44
N PHE A 9 16.13 -13.66 2.30
CA PHE A 9 17.22 -14.56 1.95
C PHE A 9 17.82 -14.22 0.59
N LEU A 10 16.98 -14.06 -0.45
CA LEU A 10 17.43 -13.72 -1.79
C LEU A 10 18.08 -12.34 -1.85
N LYS A 11 17.55 -11.33 -1.14
CA LYS A 11 18.18 -10.00 -1.03
C LYS A 11 19.57 -10.08 -0.39
N CYS A 12 19.75 -10.93 0.62
CA CYS A 12 21.01 -11.07 1.35
C CYS A 12 22.05 -11.95 0.63
N LYS A 13 21.61 -13.08 0.05
CA LYS A 13 22.50 -14.11 -0.52
C LYS A 13 22.61 -14.07 -2.04
N GLY A 14 21.70 -13.35 -2.68
CA GLY A 14 21.57 -13.35 -4.13
C GLY A 14 20.97 -14.65 -4.67
N PHE A 15 20.73 -14.66 -5.98
CA PHE A 15 20.27 -15.82 -6.73
C PHE A 15 21.46 -16.48 -7.43
N LYS A 16 21.64 -17.79 -7.25
CA LYS A 16 22.75 -18.53 -7.85
C LYS A 16 22.33 -19.17 -9.17
N TYR A 17 23.01 -18.85 -10.25
CA TYR A 17 22.76 -19.43 -11.57
C TYR A 17 24.06 -19.50 -12.38
N ASN A 18 24.32 -20.65 -13.03
CA ASN A 18 25.54 -20.92 -13.80
C ASN A 18 26.86 -20.59 -13.07
N GLY A 19 26.91 -20.86 -11.76
CA GLY A 19 28.08 -20.60 -10.93
C GLY A 19 28.27 -19.13 -10.52
N ALA A 20 27.49 -18.20 -11.08
CA ALA A 20 27.46 -16.79 -10.68
C ALA A 20 26.38 -16.53 -9.62
N ILE A 21 26.56 -15.45 -8.85
CA ILE A 21 25.60 -14.94 -7.87
C ILE A 21 25.10 -13.59 -8.36
N TYR A 22 23.78 -13.45 -8.44
CA TYR A 22 23.10 -12.24 -8.88
C TYR A 22 22.45 -11.54 -7.68
N ALA A 23 22.67 -10.23 -7.55
CA ALA A 23 21.97 -9.43 -6.55
C ALA A 23 20.47 -9.40 -6.88
N VAL A 24 19.64 -9.62 -5.86
CA VAL A 24 18.18 -9.60 -6.01
C VAL A 24 17.63 -8.39 -5.27
N HIS A 25 16.84 -7.60 -5.97
CA HIS A 25 16.15 -6.43 -5.42
C HIS A 25 14.64 -6.61 -5.62
N LEU A 26 13.88 -6.45 -4.54
CA LEU A 26 12.42 -6.39 -4.61
C LEU A 26 12.02 -4.94 -4.88
N GLU A 27 11.60 -4.66 -6.11
CA GLU A 27 11.26 -3.31 -6.55
C GLU A 27 9.85 -2.88 -6.10
N ALA A 28 8.87 -3.75 -6.34
CA ALA A 28 7.48 -3.44 -6.05
C ALA A 28 6.64 -4.69 -5.74
N ILE A 29 5.59 -4.50 -4.94
CA ILE A 29 4.50 -5.46 -4.82
C ILE A 29 3.25 -4.84 -5.44
N VAL A 30 2.80 -5.42 -6.55
CA VAL A 30 1.61 -4.99 -7.27
C VAL A 30 0.46 -5.91 -6.90
N CYS A 31 -0.63 -5.33 -6.41
CA CYS A 31 -1.89 -6.02 -6.18
C CYS A 31 -3.04 -5.02 -6.21
N ASP A 32 -4.28 -5.50 -6.24
CA ASP A 32 -5.48 -4.66 -6.26
C ASP A 32 -5.71 -3.92 -4.93
N ALA A 33 -6.69 -3.01 -4.89
CA ALA A 33 -6.96 -2.20 -3.70
C ALA A 33 -7.31 -3.04 -2.44
N PRO A 34 -8.22 -4.04 -2.50
CA PRO A 34 -8.50 -4.91 -1.36
C PRO A 34 -7.27 -5.69 -0.86
N ALA A 35 -6.47 -6.28 -1.76
CA ALA A 35 -5.29 -7.04 -1.35
C ALA A 35 -4.19 -6.13 -0.78
N ARG A 36 -3.99 -4.93 -1.34
CA ARG A 36 -3.06 -3.93 -0.75
C ARG A 36 -3.47 -3.56 0.65
N ALA A 37 -4.75 -3.21 0.86
CA ALA A 37 -5.25 -2.84 2.18
C ALA A 37 -5.07 -3.98 3.19
N PHE A 38 -5.38 -5.21 2.77
CA PHE A 38 -5.18 -6.41 3.58
C PHE A 38 -3.71 -6.64 3.97
N ILE A 39 -2.80 -6.63 3.00
CA ILE A 39 -1.38 -6.91 3.24
C ILE A 39 -0.71 -5.78 4.03
N LYS A 40 -1.15 -4.52 3.84
CA LYS A 40 -0.68 -3.37 4.62
C LYS A 40 -1.31 -3.28 6.00
N SER A 41 -2.29 -4.12 6.33
CA SER A 41 -3.07 -4.08 7.57
C SER A 41 -3.68 -2.69 7.81
N ILE A 42 -4.34 -2.12 6.81
CA ILE A 42 -4.97 -0.78 6.86
C ILE A 42 -6.45 -0.83 6.53
N LYS A 43 -7.17 0.22 6.90
CA LYS A 43 -8.55 0.43 6.46
C LYS A 43 -8.59 0.54 4.93
N GLY A 44 -9.53 -0.17 4.32
CA GLY A 44 -9.78 -0.06 2.88
C GLY A 44 -10.34 1.30 2.48
N GLN A 45 -10.22 1.66 1.21
CA GLN A 45 -10.70 2.96 0.70
C GLN A 45 -12.23 3.12 0.77
N ARG A 46 -12.99 2.01 0.79
CA ARG A 46 -14.45 2.06 0.78
C ARG A 46 -14.96 2.32 2.20
N ASP A 47 -15.84 3.31 2.33
CA ASP A 47 -16.67 3.59 3.51
C ASP A 47 -15.89 3.89 4.81
N THR A 48 -14.62 4.29 4.71
CA THR A 48 -13.82 4.75 5.87
C THR A 48 -13.32 6.18 5.67
N ARG A 49 -13.33 6.96 6.75
CA ARG A 49 -12.83 8.35 6.71
C ARG A 49 -11.31 8.40 6.58
N ASP A 50 -10.60 7.43 7.15
CA ASP A 50 -9.13 7.37 7.11
C ASP A 50 -8.64 6.42 6.01
N GLY A 51 -9.37 6.32 4.90
CA GLY A 51 -9.14 5.31 3.85
C GLY A 51 -8.12 5.69 2.76
N CYS A 52 -7.74 6.98 2.62
CA CYS A 52 -6.68 7.35 1.66
C CYS A 52 -5.42 6.56 2.00
N GLU A 53 -4.75 5.94 1.03
CA GLU A 53 -3.47 5.23 1.28
C GLU A 53 -2.24 6.14 1.09
N ARG A 54 -2.40 7.27 0.41
CA ARG A 54 -1.31 8.15 -0.02
C ARG A 54 -1.15 9.42 0.81
N CYS A 55 -2.12 9.76 1.64
CA CYS A 55 -2.27 11.07 2.25
C CYS A 55 -3.04 11.00 3.56
N PHE A 56 -2.79 11.92 4.48
CA PHE A 56 -3.46 12.00 5.80
C PHE A 56 -4.89 12.51 5.77
N ILE A 57 -5.44 12.76 4.57
CA ILE A 57 -6.77 13.34 4.40
C ILE A 57 -7.85 12.48 5.07
N LYS A 58 -8.83 13.15 5.67
CA LYS A 58 -10.04 12.53 6.19
C LYS A 58 -11.18 12.69 5.20
N GLY A 59 -11.80 11.58 4.85
CA GLY A 59 -13.00 11.54 4.04
C GLY A 59 -14.21 12.07 4.80
N SER A 60 -15.09 12.76 4.09
CA SER A 60 -16.38 13.24 4.56
C SER A 60 -17.51 12.47 3.87
N LEU A 61 -18.66 12.37 4.55
CA LEU A 61 -19.83 11.72 3.97
C LEU A 61 -20.66 12.79 3.24
N LEU A 62 -20.73 12.70 1.91
CA LEU A 62 -21.56 13.55 1.08
C LEU A 62 -22.60 12.68 0.36
N ASN A 63 -23.89 12.93 0.59
CA ASN A 63 -24.98 12.16 -0.01
C ASN A 63 -24.83 10.63 0.16
N HIS A 64 -24.48 10.18 1.38
CA HIS A 64 -24.21 8.77 1.71
C HIS A 64 -23.03 8.14 0.96
N ARG A 65 -22.15 8.95 0.36
CA ARG A 65 -20.91 8.48 -0.28
C ARG A 65 -19.70 9.08 0.45
N MET A 66 -18.67 8.28 0.65
CA MET A 66 -17.40 8.77 1.17
C MET A 66 -16.68 9.57 0.09
N VAL A 67 -16.32 10.82 0.39
CA VAL A 67 -15.61 11.73 -0.52
C VAL A 67 -14.37 12.26 0.17
N PHE A 68 -13.25 12.28 -0.55
CA PHE A 68 -11.99 12.84 -0.07
C PHE A 68 -11.76 14.17 -0.78
N THR A 69 -12.19 15.27 -0.16
CA THR A 69 -12.09 16.62 -0.70
C THR A 69 -10.84 17.31 -0.18
N PHE A 70 -9.97 17.76 -1.08
CA PHE A 70 -8.87 18.65 -0.73
C PHE A 70 -9.44 20.03 -0.42
N GLU A 71 -9.57 20.36 0.87
CA GLU A 71 -9.97 21.70 1.31
C GLU A 71 -8.80 22.70 1.24
N THR A 72 -7.56 22.19 1.28
CA THR A 72 -6.32 22.94 1.07
C THR A 72 -5.32 22.10 0.27
N ASP A 73 -4.37 22.76 -0.41
CA ASP A 73 -3.23 22.12 -1.10
C ASP A 73 -2.22 21.46 -0.12
N GLU A 74 -2.50 21.47 1.18
CA GLU A 74 -1.56 21.13 2.26
C GLU A 74 -1.82 19.77 2.91
N ASN A 75 -2.51 18.85 2.23
CA ASN A 75 -2.66 17.49 2.78
C ASN A 75 -1.32 16.77 2.72
N GLU A 76 -0.73 16.54 3.90
CA GLU A 76 0.53 15.82 4.06
C GLU A 76 0.46 14.46 3.36
N LEU A 77 1.49 14.18 2.57
CA LEU A 77 1.64 12.89 1.90
C LEU A 77 2.18 11.86 2.89
N ARG A 78 1.69 10.62 2.78
CA ARG A 78 2.32 9.51 3.50
C ARG A 78 3.69 9.23 2.92
N THR A 79 4.61 8.93 3.81
CA THR A 79 5.98 8.49 3.55
C THR A 79 6.16 7.11 4.17
N ASP A 80 7.20 6.40 3.78
CA ASP A 80 7.49 5.10 4.40
C ASP A 80 7.73 5.22 5.91
N THR A 81 8.37 6.32 6.33
CA THR A 81 8.63 6.62 7.74
C THR A 81 7.35 6.83 8.52
N ASN A 82 6.49 7.77 8.10
CA ASN A 82 5.27 8.06 8.85
C ASN A 82 4.25 6.91 8.84
N PHE A 83 4.25 6.08 7.80
CA PHE A 83 3.46 4.86 7.75
C PHE A 83 3.99 3.81 8.75
N ARG A 84 5.31 3.64 8.83
CA ARG A 84 5.95 2.69 9.77
C ARG A 84 5.79 3.13 11.22
N GLU A 85 5.86 4.43 11.49
CA GLU A 85 5.61 5.02 12.81
C GLU A 85 4.12 5.07 13.18
N ARG A 86 3.23 4.77 12.21
CA ARG A 86 1.78 4.74 12.38
C ARG A 86 1.21 6.06 12.89
N LEU A 87 1.69 7.19 12.34
CA LEU A 87 1.31 8.54 12.79
C LEU A 87 -0.20 8.86 12.70
N GLN A 88 -0.95 8.12 11.89
CA GLN A 88 -2.42 8.14 11.87
C GLN A 88 -2.98 6.79 12.33
N PRO A 89 -3.12 6.54 13.64
CA PRO A 89 -3.55 5.25 14.18
C PRO A 89 -4.87 4.77 13.58
N GLU A 90 -5.79 5.68 13.25
CA GLU A 90 -7.09 5.36 12.67
C GLU A 90 -6.98 4.77 11.27
N HIS A 91 -5.88 4.98 10.54
CA HIS A 91 -5.66 4.37 9.23
C HIS A 91 -5.28 2.88 9.35
N HIS A 92 -4.63 2.50 10.45
CA HIS A 92 -4.07 1.16 10.64
C HIS A 92 -5.04 0.24 11.38
N LEU A 93 -5.15 -1.00 10.90
CA LEU A 93 -5.85 -2.07 11.61
C LEU A 93 -4.89 -2.83 12.52
N ASP A 94 -3.68 -3.10 12.03
CA ASP A 94 -2.62 -3.80 12.75
C ASP A 94 -1.24 -3.49 12.13
N GLU A 95 -0.17 -4.12 12.61
CA GLU A 95 1.12 -4.11 11.94
C GLU A 95 1.07 -4.95 10.65
N SER A 96 1.59 -4.39 9.54
CA SER A 96 1.71 -5.14 8.29
C SER A 96 2.77 -6.24 8.44
N PRO A 97 2.53 -7.48 7.98
CA PRO A 97 3.58 -8.50 7.92
C PRO A 97 4.78 -8.06 7.04
N LEU A 98 4.58 -7.13 6.10
CA LEU A 98 5.64 -6.63 5.23
C LEU A 98 6.61 -5.66 5.91
N THR A 99 6.35 -5.20 7.14
CA THR A 99 7.33 -4.42 7.92
C THR A 99 8.63 -5.19 8.15
N LYS A 100 8.55 -6.52 8.06
CA LYS A 100 9.68 -7.47 8.22
C LYS A 100 10.53 -7.63 6.96
N LEU A 101 10.12 -7.06 5.82
CA LEU A 101 10.97 -7.00 4.63
C LEU A 101 12.08 -5.98 4.84
N HIS A 102 13.32 -6.39 4.57
CA HIS A 102 14.46 -5.48 4.62
C HIS A 102 14.36 -4.48 3.46
N ASP A 103 14.71 -3.21 3.69
CA ASP A 103 14.78 -2.15 2.66
C ASP A 103 13.58 -2.15 1.70
N PHE A 104 12.37 -2.12 2.26
CA PHE A 104 11.12 -2.10 1.51
C PHE A 104 10.14 -1.09 2.13
N GLY A 105 9.68 -0.13 1.34
CA GLY A 105 8.74 0.92 1.71
C GLY A 105 7.29 0.55 1.38
N LEU A 106 6.39 0.62 2.37
CA LEU A 106 4.97 0.29 2.19
C LEU A 106 4.16 1.39 1.50
N ILE A 107 4.76 2.56 1.29
CA ILE A 107 4.23 3.63 0.47
C ILE A 107 4.95 3.67 -0.87
N SER A 108 6.28 3.73 -0.89
CA SER A 108 7.06 3.91 -2.13
C SER A 108 7.05 2.68 -3.04
N ASN A 109 7.11 1.46 -2.48
CA ASN A 109 7.23 0.21 -3.25
C ASN A 109 5.90 -0.55 -3.45
N MET A 110 4.76 0.06 -3.11
CA MET A 110 3.44 -0.50 -3.40
C MET A 110 2.67 0.44 -4.32
N PRO A 111 2.84 0.34 -5.65
CA PRO A 111 2.17 1.23 -6.60
C PRO A 111 0.66 1.03 -6.57
N LEU A 112 -0.07 2.11 -6.88
CA LEU A 112 -1.50 1.98 -7.13
C LEU A 112 -1.67 1.40 -8.54
N ASP A 113 -2.25 0.21 -8.60
CA ASP A 113 -2.56 -0.43 -9.89
C ASP A 113 -3.66 0.36 -10.62
N TYR A 114 -3.27 1.05 -11.69
CA TYR A 114 -4.12 1.85 -12.57
C TYR A 114 -5.28 1.03 -13.15
N MET A 115 -5.04 -0.24 -13.50
CA MET A 115 -6.08 -1.09 -14.09
C MET A 115 -7.24 -1.25 -13.11
N HIS A 116 -6.94 -1.48 -11.83
CA HIS A 116 -7.94 -1.64 -10.78
C HIS A 116 -8.56 -0.31 -10.31
N MET A 117 -7.96 0.85 -10.62
CA MET A 117 -8.53 2.15 -10.29
C MET A 117 -9.49 2.68 -11.36
N ILE A 118 -9.17 2.52 -12.65
CA ILE A 118 -9.98 3.08 -13.74
C ILE A 118 -10.99 2.07 -14.31
N LEU A 119 -10.61 0.81 -14.52
CA LEU A 119 -11.55 -0.15 -15.09
C LEU A 119 -12.72 -0.42 -14.14
N ASN A 120 -12.47 -0.53 -12.83
CA ASN A 120 -13.54 -0.72 -11.84
C ASN A 120 -14.55 0.44 -11.79
N ILE A 121 -14.19 1.66 -12.22
CA ILE A 121 -15.13 2.79 -12.31
C ILE A 121 -15.96 2.72 -13.60
N ILE A 122 -15.40 2.22 -14.70
CA ILE A 122 -16.11 2.08 -15.97
C ILE A 122 -17.15 0.95 -15.89
N TRP A 123 -16.84 -0.16 -15.22
CA TRP A 123 -17.76 -1.31 -15.11
C TRP A 123 -18.92 -1.10 -14.13
N THR A 124 -18.79 -0.24 -13.11
CA THR A 124 -19.90 0.03 -12.16
C THR A 124 -20.89 1.08 -12.64
N ASN A 125 -20.60 1.80 -13.73
CA ASN A 125 -21.52 2.79 -14.32
C ASN A 125 -22.40 2.21 -15.46
N HIS A 126 -22.31 0.91 -15.71
CA HIS A 126 -23.07 0.20 -16.76
C HIS A 126 -23.98 -0.93 -16.22
N LEU A 127 -24.32 -0.90 -14.92
CA LEU A 127 -25.34 -1.77 -14.33
C LEU A 127 -26.36 -0.94 -13.54
#